data_AF-A0A505IPM7-F1
#
_entry.id   AF-A0A505IPM7-F1
#
_cell.length_a   1.000
_cell.length_b   1.000
_cell.length_c   1.000
_cell.angle_alpha   90.00
_cell.angle_beta   90.00
_cell.angle_gamma   90.00
#
_symmetry.space_group_name_H-M   'P 1'
#
loop_
_entity.id
_entity.type
_entity.pdbx_description
1 polymer ?
#
loop_
_entity_poly.entity_id
_entity_poly.type
_entity_poly.pdbx_seq_one_letter_code
_entity_poly.pdbx_strand_id
1 'polypeptide(L)'
;MNQLKTKTDYIKQFQEALGQAEPERTTLATYLDSQVKKLDQLIEDISQDTFWQVFPKILGVDAKLTLLTELIPFEDFSNEEIIRIVENDYRDYFKELCGYDLRMKEKPSIIFHVI
;
A
#
# COMPACT_ATOMS: atom_id res chain seq x y z
N MET A 1 -2.25 9.10 -17.94
CA MET A 1 -1.42 8.49 -16.86
C MET A 1 0.03 8.75 -17.17
N ASN A 2 0.78 9.32 -16.23
CA ASN A 2 2.24 9.35 -16.35
C ASN A 2 2.75 7.91 -16.22
N GLN A 3 3.62 7.49 -17.13
CA GLN A 3 4.32 6.21 -16.96
C GLN A 3 5.28 6.34 -15.78
N LEU A 4 5.08 5.53 -14.76
CA LEU A 4 6.04 5.39 -13.66
C LEU A 4 7.22 4.59 -14.18
N LYS A 5 8.41 5.21 -14.22
CA LYS A 5 9.61 4.60 -14.80
C LYS A 5 10.60 4.15 -13.74
N THR A 6 10.51 4.71 -12.54
CA THR A 6 11.40 4.38 -11.42
C THR A 6 10.60 4.17 -10.14
N LYS A 7 11.20 3.45 -9.18
CA LYS A 7 10.69 3.34 -7.81
C LYS A 7 10.45 4.74 -7.22
N THR A 8 11.38 5.67 -7.44
CA THR A 8 11.28 7.04 -6.96
C THR A 8 10.03 7.73 -7.50
N ASP A 9 9.72 7.58 -8.78
CA ASP A 9 8.48 8.13 -9.38
C ASP A 9 7.24 7.53 -8.72
N TYR A 10 7.25 6.21 -8.48
CA TYR A 10 6.15 5.51 -7.83
C TYR A 10 5.97 5.93 -6.37
N ILE A 11 7.03 6.15 -5.60
CA ILE A 11 6.93 6.58 -4.19
C ILE A 11 6.51 8.05 -4.07
N LYS A 12 6.94 8.89 -5.03
CA LYS A 12 6.69 10.34 -5.01
C LYS A 12 5.20 10.68 -4.91
N GLN A 13 4.32 9.91 -5.56
CA GLN A 13 2.89 10.18 -5.51
C GLN A 13 2.31 10.04 -4.09
N PHE A 14 2.81 9.10 -3.30
CA PHE A 14 2.35 8.90 -1.91
C PHE A 14 2.93 9.96 -0.97
N GLN A 15 4.18 10.38 -1.22
CA GLN A 15 4.79 11.50 -0.50
C GLN A 15 4.08 12.82 -0.78
N GLU A 16 3.68 13.07 -2.02
CA GLU A 16 2.92 14.26 -2.42
C GLU A 16 1.54 14.29 -1.75
N ALA A 17 0.86 13.16 -1.62
CA ALA A 17 -0.41 13.06 -0.89
C ALA A 17 -0.26 13.41 0.61
N LEU A 18 0.83 12.96 1.25
CA LEU A 18 1.13 13.35 2.64
C LEU A 18 1.56 14.81 2.79
N GLY A 19 2.33 15.33 1.83
CA GLY A 19 2.81 16.72 1.85
C GLY A 19 1.70 17.76 1.67
N GLN A 20 0.55 17.34 1.12
CA GLN A 20 -0.67 18.15 1.07
C GLN A 20 -1.48 18.12 2.38
N ALA A 21 -1.14 17.22 3.31
CA ALA A 21 -1.85 17.07 4.57
C ALA A 21 -1.30 17.98 5.67
N GLU A 22 -2.04 18.09 6.77
CA GLU A 22 -1.69 18.97 7.89
C GLU A 22 -0.33 18.60 8.55
N PRO A 23 0.36 19.57 9.19
CA PRO A 23 1.65 19.35 9.86
C PRO A 23 1.65 18.22 10.91
N GLU A 24 0.48 17.91 11.47
CA GLU A 24 0.28 16.88 12.51
C GLU A 24 0.38 15.44 11.96
N ARG A 25 0.55 15.23 10.65
CA ARG A 25 0.65 13.89 10.02
C ARG A 25 2.04 13.26 10.07
N THR A 26 2.92 13.71 10.97
CA THR A 26 4.31 13.19 11.10
C THR A 26 4.35 11.67 11.37
N THR A 27 3.39 11.14 12.12
CA THR A 27 3.27 9.69 12.36
C THR A 27 3.00 8.93 11.06
N LEU A 28 2.15 9.45 10.18
CA LEU A 28 1.85 8.83 8.89
C LEU A 28 3.05 8.90 7.94
N ALA A 29 3.83 9.99 7.97
CA ALA A 29 5.08 10.07 7.22
C ALA A 29 6.09 9.02 7.68
N THR A 30 6.22 8.80 8.99
CA THR A 30 7.07 7.75 9.56
C THR A 30 6.60 6.35 9.13
N TYR A 31 5.28 6.13 9.12
CA TYR A 31 4.70 4.89 8.64
C TYR A 31 4.95 4.68 7.14
N LEU A 32 4.75 5.71 6.30
CA LEU A 32 5.07 5.66 4.87
C LEU A 32 6.54 5.25 4.66
N ASP A 33 7.48 5.92 5.34
CA ASP A 33 8.90 5.60 5.23
C ASP A 33 9.21 4.16 5.62
N SER A 34 8.50 3.61 6.61
CA SER A 34 8.65 2.20 7.00
C SER A 34 8.20 1.24 5.91
N GLN A 35 7.10 1.55 5.21
CA GLN A 35 6.61 0.75 4.09
C GLN A 35 7.53 0.86 2.87
N VAL A 36 8.10 2.03 2.59
CA VAL A 36 9.10 2.23 1.52
C VAL A 36 10.36 1.40 1.80
N LYS A 37 10.88 1.43 3.03
CA LYS A 37 12.02 0.59 3.42
C LYS A 37 11.72 -0.91 3.29
N LYS A 38 10.50 -1.32 3.65
CA LYS A 38 10.06 -2.71 3.47
C LYS A 38 9.98 -3.09 1.99
N LEU A 39 9.48 -2.19 1.14
CA LEU A 39 9.45 -2.40 -0.30
C LEU A 39 10.87 -2.59 -0.86
N ASP A 40 11.83 -1.79 -0.40
CA ASP A 40 13.24 -1.91 -0.82
C ASP A 40 13.82 -3.28 -0.50
N GLN A 41 13.61 -3.76 0.73
CA GLN A 41 14.04 -5.10 1.15
C GLN A 41 13.40 -6.20 0.29
N LEU A 42 12.09 -6.09 0.03
CA LEU A 42 11.37 -7.06 -0.80
C LEU A 42 11.86 -7.07 -2.24
N ILE A 43 12.18 -5.90 -2.82
CA ILE A 43 12.72 -5.81 -4.17
C ILE A 43 14.11 -6.43 -4.24
N GLU A 44 14.96 -6.22 -3.23
CA GLU A 44 16.29 -6.85 -3.16
C GLU A 44 16.21 -8.38 -3.04
N ASP A 45 15.21 -8.88 -2.32
CA ASP A 45 15.00 -10.30 -2.08
C ASP A 45 14.35 -11.05 -3.27
N ILE A 46 13.91 -10.35 -4.33
CA ILE A 46 13.16 -10.97 -5.42
C ILE A 46 14.08 -11.74 -6.39
N SER A 47 13.73 -13.00 -6.63
CA SER A 47 14.41 -13.90 -7.57
C SER A 47 13.39 -14.89 -8.14
N GLN A 48 13.80 -15.76 -9.07
CA GLN A 48 12.91 -16.83 -9.57
C GLN A 48 12.42 -17.76 -8.45
N ASP A 49 13.28 -18.06 -7.47
CA ASP A 49 12.98 -18.98 -6.36
C ASP A 49 12.11 -18.33 -5.29
N THR A 50 12.26 -17.02 -5.07
CA THR A 50 11.58 -16.28 -4.01
C THR A 50 10.34 -15.52 -4.50
N PHE A 51 10.10 -15.46 -5.82
CA PHE A 51 9.05 -14.65 -6.44
C PHE A 51 7.68 -14.84 -5.76
N TRP A 52 7.23 -16.09 -5.62
CA TRP A 52 5.91 -16.40 -5.06
C TRP A 52 5.77 -16.10 -3.57
N GLN A 53 6.87 -15.90 -2.86
CA GLN A 53 6.87 -15.51 -1.44
C GLN A 53 7.01 -13.99 -1.27
N VAL A 54 7.69 -13.34 -2.20
CA VAL A 54 8.05 -11.92 -2.14
C VAL A 54 7.00 -11.05 -2.82
N PHE A 55 6.57 -11.42 -4.03
CA PHE A 55 5.63 -10.62 -4.81
C PHE A 55 4.28 -10.37 -4.09
N PRO A 56 3.67 -11.35 -3.40
CA PRO A 56 2.49 -11.12 -2.55
C PRO A 56 2.67 -10.05 -1.47
N LYS A 57 3.88 -9.97 -0.89
CA LYS A 57 4.20 -8.98 0.12
C LYS A 57 4.40 -7.59 -0.49
N ILE A 58 4.92 -7.52 -1.72
CA ILE A 58 5.01 -6.28 -2.50
C ILE A 58 3.60 -5.75 -2.79
N LEU A 59 2.68 -6.62 -3.22
CA LEU A 59 1.27 -6.26 -3.37
C LEU A 59 0.66 -5.76 -2.07
N GLY A 60 0.98 -6.41 -0.94
CA GLY A 60 0.55 -5.94 0.37
C GLY A 60 1.06 -4.54 0.72
N VAL A 61 2.30 -4.21 0.36
CA VAL A 61 2.83 -2.86 0.53
C VAL A 61 2.12 -1.85 -0.38
N ASP A 62 1.90 -2.18 -1.67
CA ASP A 62 1.16 -1.30 -2.61
C ASP A 62 -0.25 -0.99 -2.10
N ALA A 63 -0.98 -2.00 -1.64
CA ALA A 63 -2.30 -1.85 -1.04
C ALA A 63 -2.26 -0.93 0.19
N LYS A 64 -1.27 -1.11 1.07
CA LYS A 64 -1.10 -0.26 2.27
C LYS A 64 -0.82 1.19 1.92
N LEU A 65 0.05 1.43 0.94
CA LEU A 65 0.40 2.77 0.48
C LEU A 65 -0.82 3.48 -0.11
N THR A 66 -1.62 2.75 -0.89
CA THR A 66 -2.81 3.31 -1.53
C THR A 66 -3.90 3.62 -0.51
N LEU A 67 -4.25 2.65 0.35
CA LEU A 67 -5.20 2.87 1.45
C LEU A 67 -4.80 4.03 2.36
N LEU A 68 -3.50 4.13 2.71
CA LEU A 68 -2.98 5.23 3.50
C LEU A 68 -3.32 6.57 2.84
N THR A 69 -3.05 6.72 1.55
CA THR A 69 -3.33 7.97 0.82
C THR A 69 -4.80 8.26 0.58
N GLU A 70 -5.64 7.22 0.49
CA GLU A 70 -7.08 7.38 0.40
C GLU A 70 -7.68 7.87 1.72
N LEU A 71 -7.09 7.49 2.86
CA LEU A 71 -7.57 7.86 4.19
C LEU A 71 -7.09 9.22 4.68
N ILE A 72 -5.96 9.74 4.16
CA ILE A 72 -5.39 11.04 4.57
C ILE A 72 -6.37 12.22 4.47
N PRO A 73 -7.20 12.37 3.41
CA PRO A 73 -8.12 13.49 3.28
C PRO A 73 -9.25 13.51 4.34
N PHE A 74 -9.44 12.42 5.09
CA PHE A 74 -10.46 12.33 6.12
C PHE A 74 -9.91 12.85 7.46
N GLU A 75 -10.28 14.08 7.81
CA GLU A 75 -9.83 14.76 9.04
C GLU A 75 -10.38 14.12 10.32
N ASP A 76 -11.47 13.35 10.23
CA ASP A 76 -12.11 12.67 11.37
C ASP A 76 -11.26 11.54 11.96
N PHE A 77 -10.24 11.05 11.23
CA PHE A 77 -9.37 9.97 11.70
C PHE A 77 -8.04 10.49 12.23
N SER A 78 -7.70 10.05 13.44
CA SER A 78 -6.35 10.15 13.98
C SER A 78 -5.34 9.34 13.15
N ASN A 79 -4.06 9.67 13.30
CA ASN A 79 -3.00 8.95 12.58
C ASN A 79 -3.00 7.46 12.92
N GLU A 80 -3.24 7.12 14.18
CA GLU A 80 -3.27 5.74 14.69
C GLU A 80 -4.47 4.97 14.15
N GLU A 81 -5.63 5.62 14.01
CA GLU A 81 -6.82 5.02 13.39
C GLU A 81 -6.59 4.73 11.92
N ILE A 82 -6.01 5.67 11.17
CA ILE A 82 -5.64 5.46 9.76
C ILE A 82 -4.72 4.25 9.64
N ILE A 83 -3.63 4.21 10.40
CA ILE A 83 -2.68 3.07 10.37
C ILE A 83 -3.39 1.77 10.74
N ARG A 84 -4.27 1.78 11.74
CA ARG A 84 -5.04 0.59 12.13
C ARG A 84 -5.96 0.10 11.02
N ILE A 85 -6.65 0.99 10.31
CA ILE A 85 -7.51 0.64 9.17
C ILE A 85 -6.65 0.02 8.07
N VAL A 86 -5.56 0.71 7.68
CA VAL A 86 -4.62 0.22 6.66
C VAL A 86 -4.10 -1.18 6.99
N GLU A 87 -3.67 -1.42 8.23
CA GLU A 87 -3.10 -2.71 8.64
C GLU A 87 -4.14 -3.85 8.72
N ASN A 88 -5.41 -3.54 8.93
CA ASN A 88 -6.47 -4.55 8.95
C ASN A 88 -6.99 -4.88 7.55
N ASP A 89 -7.09 -3.88 6.68
CA ASP A 89 -7.92 -3.99 5.46
C ASP A 89 -7.09 -4.21 4.19
N TYR A 90 -5.77 -3.99 4.21
CA TYR A 90 -4.92 -4.06 3.00
C TYR A 90 -4.99 -5.39 2.23
N ARG A 91 -5.33 -6.50 2.89
CA ARG A 91 -5.41 -7.82 2.25
C ARG A 91 -6.58 -7.95 1.31
N ASP A 92 -7.69 -7.28 1.60
CA ASP A 92 -8.90 -7.33 0.79
C ASP A 92 -9.00 -6.12 -0.16
N TYR A 93 -8.12 -5.13 -0.02
CA TYR A 93 -8.10 -3.91 -0.84
C TYR A 93 -8.22 -4.17 -2.36
N PHE A 94 -7.40 -5.05 -2.95
CA PHE A 94 -7.50 -5.30 -4.40
C PHE A 94 -8.81 -5.98 -4.82
N LYS A 95 -9.42 -6.77 -3.92
CA LYS A 95 -10.74 -7.35 -4.19
C LYS A 95 -11.78 -6.25 -4.27
N GLU A 96 -11.80 -5.36 -3.28
CA GLU A 96 -12.71 -4.23 -3.21
C GLU A 96 -12.52 -3.28 -4.40
N LEU A 97 -11.26 -2.96 -4.74
CA LEU A 97 -10.91 -2.15 -5.92
C LEU A 97 -11.42 -2.78 -7.23
N CYS A 98 -11.47 -4.11 -7.30
CA CYS A 98 -12.02 -4.83 -8.45
C CYS A 98 -13.54 -5.07 -8.37
N GLY A 99 -14.23 -4.50 -7.38
CA GLY A 99 -15.68 -4.60 -7.21
C GLY A 99 -16.17 -5.93 -6.63
N TYR A 100 -15.31 -6.71 -5.98
CA TYR A 100 -15.69 -7.94 -5.30
C TYR A 100 -16.24 -7.61 -3.91
N ASP A 101 -17.30 -8.32 -3.50
CA ASP A 101 -17.67 -8.40 -2.09
C ASP A 101 -16.78 -9.44 -1.37
N LEU A 102 -16.66 -9.35 -0.04
CA LEU A 102 -15.79 -10.24 0.77
C LEU A 102 -16.17 -11.72 0.71
N ARG A 103 -17.37 -12.06 0.18
CA ARG A 103 -17.87 -13.44 0.07
C ARG A 103 -17.64 -14.01 -1.33
N MET A 104 -17.30 -13.17 -2.30
CA MET A 104 -17.04 -13.59 -3.67
C MET A 104 -15.71 -14.34 -3.76
N LYS A 105 -15.74 -15.45 -4.49
CA LYS A 105 -14.50 -16.12 -4.89
C LYS A 105 -13.78 -15.26 -5.91
N GLU A 106 -12.56 -14.89 -5.60
CA GLU A 106 -11.66 -14.17 -6.50
C GLU A 106 -11.31 -14.99 -7.75
N LYS A 107 -11.01 -14.29 -8.85
CA LYS A 107 -10.43 -14.93 -10.04
C LYS A 107 -9.02 -15.46 -9.72
N PRO A 108 -8.53 -16.49 -10.41
CA PRO A 108 -7.17 -17.00 -10.21
C PRO A 108 -6.12 -16.04 -10.81
N SER A 109 -6.00 -14.84 -10.22
CA SER A 109 -5.07 -13.79 -10.61
C SER A 109 -4.11 -13.49 -9.47
N ILE A 110 -2.84 -13.26 -9.80
CA ILE A 110 -1.78 -13.01 -8.82
C ILE A 110 -2.04 -11.77 -7.96
N ILE A 111 -2.79 -10.78 -8.48
CA ILE A 111 -3.10 -9.53 -7.77
C ILE A 111 -3.94 -9.75 -6.51
N PHE A 112 -4.67 -10.88 -6.44
CA PHE A 112 -5.46 -11.23 -5.26
C PHE A 112 -4.68 -12.05 -4.23
N HIS A 113 -3.43 -12.44 -4.54
CA HIS A 113 -2.58 -13.16 -3.62
C HIS A 113 -1.77 -12.18 -2.76
N VAL A 114 -2.45 -11.51 -1.83
CA VAL A 114 -1.84 -10.56 -0.88
C VAL A 114 -1.52 -11.26 0.44
N ILE A 115 -0.34 -11.01 1.02
CA ILE A 115 0.11 -11.58 2.31
C ILE A 115 0.57 -10.47 3.27
#